data_AF-A0AAW9J7M0-F1
#
_entry.id   AF-A0AAW9J7M0-F1
#
_cell.length_a   1.000
_cell.length_b   1.000
_cell.length_c   1.000
_cell.angle_alpha   90.00
_cell.angle_beta   90.00
_cell.angle_gamma   90.00
#
_symmetry.space_group_name_H-M   'P 1'
#
loop_
_entity.id
_entity.type
_entity.pdbx_description
1 polymer ?
#
loop_
_entity_poly.entity_id
_entity_poly.type
_entity_poly.pdbx_seq_one_letter_code
_entity_poly.pdbx_strand_id
1 'polypeptide(L)'
;DDTRLVHYEGVFWNREFDEISDIESRMYAKPSDIEEYLKNNPQKPYISCEYMHAMGNSCGGMKLYTDLEDKYELYQGGFIWDYIDQAIEVTNKEGKKVFAYGGDFDDRATDYCFCTDGIVYADRS
;
A
#
# COMPACT_ATOMS: atom_id res chain seq x y z
N ASP A 1 19.60 13.64 12.37
CA ASP A 1 19.47 12.47 13.25
C ASP A 1 20.02 11.30 12.45
N ASP A 2 21.18 10.79 12.84
CA ASP A 2 21.91 9.71 12.16
C ASP A 2 21.49 8.32 12.66
N THR A 3 20.51 8.24 13.56
CA THR A 3 20.05 6.98 14.16
C THR A 3 18.87 6.35 13.41
N ARG A 4 18.34 7.00 12.37
CA ARG A 4 17.17 6.58 11.61
C ARG A 4 17.44 6.66 10.11
N LEU A 5 16.91 5.69 9.38
CA LEU A 5 16.89 5.69 7.93
C LEU A 5 15.81 6.66 7.42
N VAL A 6 16.07 7.26 6.26
CA VAL A 6 15.16 8.11 5.51
C VAL A 6 14.62 7.33 4.32
N HIS A 7 13.32 7.44 4.09
CA HIS A 7 12.63 6.80 2.97
C HIS A 7 11.80 7.83 2.22
N TYR A 8 11.89 7.81 0.89
CA TYR A 8 10.99 8.54 0.01
C TYR A 8 10.81 7.80 -1.32
N GLU A 9 9.60 7.30 -1.59
CA GLU A 9 9.29 6.50 -2.80
C GLU A 9 9.52 7.28 -4.10
N GLY A 10 9.21 8.58 -4.10
CA GLY A 10 9.30 9.42 -5.30
C GLY A 10 10.69 9.46 -5.95
N VAL A 11 11.74 9.15 -5.19
CA VAL A 11 13.12 9.01 -5.68
C VAL A 11 13.24 7.94 -6.76
N PHE A 12 12.43 6.87 -6.68
CA PHE A 12 12.41 5.84 -7.72
C PHE A 12 12.16 6.43 -9.11
N TRP A 13 11.24 7.41 -9.18
CA TRP A 13 10.80 8.08 -10.39
C TRP A 13 11.71 9.26 -10.79
N ASN A 14 12.54 9.76 -9.86
CA ASN A 14 13.51 10.81 -10.13
C ASN A 14 14.87 10.49 -9.51
N ARG A 15 15.67 9.73 -10.27
CA ARG A 15 17.01 9.26 -9.88
C ARG A 15 18.06 10.36 -9.76
N GLU A 16 17.77 11.60 -10.15
CA GLU A 16 18.64 12.74 -9.88
C GLU A 16 18.88 12.95 -8.38
N PHE A 17 17.92 12.50 -7.55
CA PHE A 17 17.95 12.63 -6.10
C PHE A 17 18.08 11.27 -5.41
N ASP A 18 18.78 10.30 -6.01
CA ASP A 18 18.87 8.94 -5.45
C ASP A 18 19.39 8.95 -4.00
N GLU A 19 20.28 9.88 -3.65
CA GLU A 19 20.89 9.99 -2.33
C GLU A 19 19.95 10.39 -1.18
N ILE A 20 18.72 10.88 -1.45
CA ILE A 20 17.82 11.36 -0.39
C ILE A 20 16.95 10.25 0.24
N SER A 21 17.06 9.02 -0.25
CA SER A 21 16.39 7.83 0.32
C SER A 21 17.41 6.72 0.53
N ASP A 22 17.46 6.19 1.75
CA ASP A 22 18.32 5.05 2.13
C ASP A 22 17.77 3.70 1.63
N ILE A 23 16.50 3.69 1.20
CA ILE A 23 15.75 2.49 0.82
C ILE A 23 15.29 2.62 -0.63
N GLU A 24 15.42 1.53 -1.40
CA GLU A 24 14.72 1.38 -2.68
C GLU A 24 13.25 1.02 -2.39
N SER A 25 12.32 1.79 -2.91
CA SER A 25 10.90 1.60 -2.64
C SER A 25 10.05 1.99 -3.83
N ARG A 26 8.94 1.29 -4.01
CA ARG A 26 7.91 1.60 -5.01
C ARG A 26 6.52 1.29 -4.43
N MET A 27 5.51 2.04 -4.85
CA MET A 27 4.12 1.65 -4.67
C MET A 27 3.72 0.65 -5.77
N TYR A 28 3.10 -0.47 -5.39
CA TYR A 28 2.45 -1.43 -6.31
C TYR A 28 3.36 -2.05 -7.40
N ALA A 29 4.66 -2.17 -7.14
CA ALA A 29 5.57 -2.88 -8.06
C ALA A 29 5.21 -4.37 -8.14
N LYS A 30 5.28 -4.97 -9.34
CA LYS A 30 5.03 -6.40 -9.53
C LYS A 30 6.17 -7.22 -8.92
N PRO A 31 5.92 -8.46 -8.44
CA PRO A 31 6.98 -9.34 -7.92
C PRO A 31 8.14 -9.54 -8.91
N SER A 32 7.85 -9.60 -10.21
CA SER A 32 8.86 -9.71 -11.27
C SER A 32 9.81 -8.52 -11.33
N ASP A 33 9.30 -7.30 -11.15
CA ASP A 33 10.10 -6.08 -11.25
C ASP A 33 10.97 -5.91 -10.01
N ILE A 34 10.44 -6.33 -8.86
CA ILE A 34 11.19 -6.40 -7.59
C ILE A 34 12.32 -7.43 -7.74
N GLU A 35 12.01 -8.62 -8.24
CA GLU A 35 12.99 -9.68 -8.48
C GLU A 35 14.08 -9.24 -9.45
N GLU A 36 13.74 -8.46 -10.49
CA GLU A 36 14.71 -7.89 -11.43
C GLU A 36 15.70 -6.96 -10.72
N TYR A 37 15.22 -6.02 -9.89
CA TYR A 37 16.09 -5.15 -9.08
C TYR A 37 17.04 -5.96 -8.20
N LEU A 38 16.51 -6.96 -7.50
CA LEU A 38 17.27 -7.79 -6.55
C LEU A 38 18.34 -8.66 -7.24
N LYS A 39 18.17 -9.00 -8.52
CA LYS A 39 19.17 -9.75 -9.31
C LYS A 39 20.26 -8.86 -9.90
N ASN A 40 20.02 -7.57 -10.04
CA ASN A 40 20.85 -6.68 -10.87
C ASN A 40 21.75 -5.74 -10.04
N ASN A 41 22.55 -6.32 -9.14
CA ASN A 41 23.46 -5.58 -8.25
C ASN A 41 22.74 -4.44 -7.48
N PRO A 42 21.75 -4.77 -6.63
CA PRO A 42 20.99 -3.79 -5.87
C PRO A 42 21.92 -2.94 -4.99
N GLN A 43 21.72 -1.62 -4.99
CA GLN A 43 22.54 -0.68 -4.22
C GLN A 43 21.96 -0.38 -2.83
N LYS A 44 20.66 -0.60 -2.66
CA LYS A 44 19.90 -0.37 -1.41
C LYS A 44 19.01 -1.58 -1.11
N PRO A 45 18.68 -1.85 0.17
CA PRO A 45 17.61 -2.80 0.46
C PRO A 45 16.28 -2.31 -0.13
N TYR A 46 15.39 -3.26 -0.41
CA TYR A 46 14.09 -3.01 -1.01
C TYR A 46 12.96 -3.21 0.01
N ILE A 47 12.06 -2.23 0.12
CA ILE A 47 10.81 -2.33 0.86
C ILE A 47 9.68 -1.76 0.00
N SER A 48 8.58 -2.50 -0.19
CA SER A 48 7.38 -1.92 -0.80
C SER A 48 6.68 -1.02 0.22
N CYS A 49 6.74 0.31 0.04
CA CYS A 49 6.00 1.23 0.93
C CYS A 49 4.49 1.06 0.83
N GLU A 50 4.00 0.59 -0.31
CA GLU A 50 2.63 0.12 -0.51
C GLU A 50 2.64 -1.11 -1.43
N TYR A 51 2.07 -2.21 -0.97
CA TYR A 51 1.73 -3.38 -1.81
C TYR A 51 0.38 -3.94 -1.39
N MET A 52 -0.16 -4.89 -2.17
CA MET A 52 -1.43 -5.57 -1.85
C MET A 52 -2.60 -4.62 -1.57
N HIS A 53 -3.07 -3.87 -2.57
CA HIS A 53 -4.25 -3.00 -2.42
C HIS A 53 -5.48 -3.82 -1.99
N ALA A 54 -5.97 -3.62 -0.77
CA ALA A 54 -6.93 -4.49 -0.09
C ALA A 54 -8.40 -4.11 -0.33
N MET A 55 -8.67 -3.11 -1.17
CA MET A 55 -10.03 -2.66 -1.55
C MET A 55 -11.00 -3.80 -1.93
N GLY A 56 -12.05 -3.93 -1.14
CA GLY A 56 -13.11 -4.91 -1.35
C GLY A 56 -12.64 -6.36 -1.16
N ASN A 57 -12.99 -7.24 -2.11
CA ASN A 57 -12.51 -8.63 -2.08
C ASN A 57 -11.23 -8.76 -2.92
N SER A 58 -10.09 -8.56 -2.27
CA SER A 58 -8.80 -8.38 -2.92
C SER A 58 -7.71 -9.32 -2.36
N CYS A 59 -6.47 -8.84 -2.25
CA CYS A 59 -5.31 -9.51 -1.68
C CYS A 59 -4.87 -10.82 -2.37
N GLY A 60 -5.31 -11.04 -3.60
CA GLY A 60 -4.87 -12.17 -4.42
C GLY A 60 -3.37 -12.11 -4.76
N GLY A 61 -2.69 -13.25 -4.73
CA GLY A 61 -1.28 -13.35 -5.16
C GLY A 61 -0.24 -12.92 -4.12
N MET A 62 -0.64 -12.66 -2.87
CA MET A 62 0.27 -12.30 -1.77
C MET A 62 1.49 -13.23 -1.64
N LYS A 63 1.29 -14.53 -1.86
CA LYS A 63 2.37 -15.54 -1.82
C LYS A 63 3.53 -15.21 -2.77
N LEU A 64 3.27 -14.62 -3.93
CA LEU A 64 4.32 -14.27 -4.89
C LEU A 64 5.28 -13.20 -4.34
N TYR A 65 4.82 -12.35 -3.43
CA TYR A 65 5.66 -11.37 -2.74
C TYR A 65 6.38 -12.00 -1.56
N THR A 66 5.67 -12.75 -0.70
CA THR A 66 6.29 -13.38 0.47
C THR A 66 7.38 -14.40 0.07
N ASP A 67 7.24 -15.06 -1.07
CA ASP A 67 8.26 -15.98 -1.59
C ASP A 67 9.59 -15.27 -1.95
N LEU A 68 9.58 -13.95 -2.15
CA LEU A 68 10.80 -13.17 -2.35
C LEU A 68 11.58 -12.98 -1.05
N GLU A 69 10.90 -12.95 0.11
CA GLU A 69 11.51 -12.76 1.44
C GLU A 69 12.45 -13.94 1.77
N ASP A 70 12.04 -15.15 1.42
CA ASP A 70 12.85 -16.36 1.59
C ASP A 70 13.99 -16.46 0.56
N LYS A 71 13.95 -15.68 -0.53
CA LYS A 71 14.83 -15.84 -1.69
C LYS A 71 15.92 -14.78 -1.80
N TYR A 72 15.66 -13.56 -1.33
CA TYR A 72 16.55 -12.41 -1.52
C TYR A 72 16.82 -11.68 -0.21
N GLU A 73 18.07 -11.74 0.26
CA GLU A 73 18.50 -11.10 1.52
C GLU A 73 18.21 -9.59 1.59
N LEU A 74 18.25 -8.90 0.45
CA LEU A 74 17.97 -7.46 0.36
C LEU A 74 16.49 -7.12 0.16
N TYR A 75 15.59 -8.10 0.10
CA TYR A 75 14.15 -7.87 0.12
C TYR A 75 13.60 -7.99 1.54
N GLN A 76 12.97 -6.93 2.03
CA GLN A 76 12.52 -6.85 3.43
C GLN A 76 10.99 -6.78 3.55
N GLY A 77 10.27 -7.19 2.50
CA GLY A 77 8.80 -7.20 2.48
C GLY A 77 8.19 -5.84 2.11
N GLY A 78 7.08 -5.49 2.76
CA GLY A 78 6.35 -4.26 2.48
C GLY A 78 5.14 -4.02 3.40
N PHE A 79 4.43 -2.93 3.14
CA PHE A 79 3.25 -2.52 3.92
C PHE A 79 1.97 -2.63 3.08
N ILE A 80 1.00 -3.42 3.56
CA ILE A 80 -0.30 -3.60 2.91
C ILE A 80 -1.05 -2.27 2.88
N TRP A 81 -1.63 -1.92 1.73
CA TRP A 81 -2.53 -0.76 1.62
C TRP A 81 -4.01 -1.20 1.67
N ASP A 82 -4.79 -0.90 2.69
CA ASP A 82 -4.42 -0.31 3.98
C ASP A 82 -5.05 -1.06 5.16
N TYR A 83 -4.96 -0.50 6.37
CA TYR A 83 -5.44 -1.19 7.56
C TYR A 83 -6.96 -1.25 7.63
N ILE A 84 -7.67 -0.14 7.40
CA ILE A 84 -9.08 0.01 7.77
C ILE A 84 -9.86 0.86 6.78
N ASP A 85 -11.05 0.38 6.42
CA ASP A 85 -11.99 1.14 5.60
C ASP A 85 -12.33 2.50 6.22
N GLN A 86 -12.11 3.58 5.46
CA GLN A 86 -12.44 4.94 5.86
C GLN A 86 -13.91 5.24 5.51
N ALA A 87 -14.83 4.48 6.11
CA ALA A 87 -16.26 4.65 5.94
C ALA A 87 -16.94 5.16 7.21
N ILE A 88 -18.03 5.91 7.04
CA ILE A 88 -18.76 6.56 8.13
C ILE A 88 -20.04 5.76 8.42
N GLU A 89 -20.21 5.32 9.66
CA GLU A 89 -21.46 4.67 10.07
C GLU A 89 -22.61 5.69 10.12
N VAL A 90 -23.68 5.44 9.35
CA VAL A 90 -24.90 6.26 9.30
C VAL A 90 -26.15 5.40 9.46
N THR A 91 -27.27 6.02 9.85
CA THR A 91 -28.58 5.38 9.79
C THR A 91 -29.26 5.74 8.47
N ASN A 92 -29.54 4.74 7.64
CA ASN A 92 -30.20 4.94 6.35
C ASN A 92 -31.70 5.28 6.50
N LYS A 93 -32.38 5.55 5.38
CA LYS A 93 -33.83 5.90 5.35
C LYS A 93 -34.75 4.78 5.89
N GLU A 94 -34.26 3.56 5.96
CA GLU A 94 -34.97 2.39 6.49
C GLU A 94 -34.69 2.16 7.99
N GLY A 95 -33.89 3.02 8.63
CA GLY A 95 -33.52 2.90 10.05
C GLY A 95 -32.38 1.93 10.33
N LYS A 96 -31.68 1.42 9.30
CA LYS A 96 -30.57 0.48 9.43
C LYS A 96 -29.23 1.22 9.52
N LYS A 97 -28.33 0.75 10.40
CA LYS A 97 -26.93 1.17 10.41
C LYS A 97 -26.18 0.63 9.19
N VAL A 98 -25.52 1.50 8.44
CA VAL A 98 -24.74 1.19 7.24
C VAL A 98 -23.45 2.01 7.22
N PHE A 99 -22.43 1.55 6.51
CA PHE A 99 -21.24 2.34 6.22
C PHE A 99 -21.43 3.11 4.92
N ALA A 100 -21.23 4.42 4.98
CA ALA A 100 -21.32 5.35 3.87
C ALA A 100 -19.93 5.87 3.48
N TYR A 101 -19.74 6.19 2.20
CA TYR A 101 -18.49 6.73 1.64
C TYR A 101 -18.80 7.90 0.69
N GLY A 102 -17.82 8.32 -0.12
CA GLY A 102 -17.96 9.42 -1.06
C GLY A 102 -19.22 9.32 -1.93
N GLY A 103 -20.00 10.39 -2.02
CA GLY A 103 -21.24 10.47 -2.78
C GLY A 103 -22.51 10.21 -1.97
N ASP A 104 -22.42 9.56 -0.81
CA ASP A 104 -23.57 9.29 0.09
C ASP A 104 -23.99 10.51 0.92
N PHE A 105 -23.20 11.58 0.92
CA PHE A 105 -23.45 12.82 1.68
C PHE A 105 -23.87 13.99 0.78
N ASP A 106 -24.39 13.67 -0.42
CA ASP A 106 -24.70 14.63 -1.49
C ASP A 106 -23.48 15.47 -1.95
N ASP A 107 -22.27 15.07 -1.56
CA ASP A 107 -21.00 15.62 -2.01
C ASP A 107 -20.76 15.32 -3.49
N ARG A 108 -20.24 16.31 -4.23
CA ARG A 108 -19.93 16.19 -5.66
C ARG A 108 -18.52 16.69 -5.94
N ALA A 109 -17.90 16.07 -6.95
CA ALA A 109 -16.47 15.76 -7.01
C ALA A 109 -16.07 14.84 -5.84
N THR A 110 -16.21 13.53 -6.07
CA THR A 110 -15.95 12.47 -5.09
C THR A 110 -15.41 11.23 -5.82
N ASP A 111 -14.51 10.51 -5.16
CA ASP A 111 -13.89 9.28 -5.68
C ASP A 111 -14.60 8.00 -5.16
N TYR A 112 -15.83 8.17 -4.67
CA TYR A 112 -16.73 7.12 -4.23
C TYR A 112 -16.11 6.20 -3.17
N CYS A 113 -16.06 4.90 -3.42
CA CYS A 113 -15.57 3.90 -2.48
C CYS A 113 -14.04 3.75 -2.46
N PHE A 114 -13.27 4.59 -3.16
CA PHE A 114 -11.80 4.51 -3.17
C PHE A 114 -11.14 4.91 -1.82
N CYS A 115 -11.94 5.08 -0.77
CA CYS A 115 -11.49 5.23 0.61
C CYS A 115 -11.73 3.96 1.45
N THR A 116 -12.31 2.91 0.86
CA THR A 116 -12.57 1.62 1.52
C THR A 116 -11.57 0.57 1.02
N ASP A 117 -10.32 0.75 1.43
CA ASP A 117 -9.17 -0.05 1.01
C ASP A 117 -8.66 -0.99 2.11
N GLY A 118 -9.43 -1.20 3.17
CA GLY A 118 -8.96 -1.82 4.41
C GLY A 118 -8.96 -3.34 4.38
N ILE A 119 -8.02 -3.94 5.11
CA ILE A 119 -8.09 -5.36 5.49
C ILE A 119 -9.13 -5.64 6.59
N VAL A 120 -9.61 -4.60 7.29
CA VAL A 120 -10.74 -4.67 8.22
C VAL A 120 -11.76 -3.59 7.89
N TYR A 121 -13.03 -3.86 8.23
CA TYR A 121 -14.10 -2.88 8.08
C TYR A 121 -13.94 -1.71 9.07
N ALA A 122 -14.73 -0.65 8.88
CA ALA A 122 -14.69 0.56 9.71
C ALA A 122 -15.02 0.30 11.21
N ASP A 123 -15.67 -0.82 11.56
CA ASP A 123 -15.88 -1.27 12.94
C ASP A 123 -14.80 -2.23 13.47
N ARG A 124 -13.75 -2.50 12.67
CA ARG A 124 -12.64 -3.42 12.95
C ARG A 124 -13.05 -4.90 12.94
N SER A 125 -14.15 -5.24 12.26
CA SER A 125 -14.51 -6.64 11.95
C SER A 125 -13.71 -7.23 10.80
#